data_AF-A0A939YHP7-F1
#
_entry.id   AF-A0A939YHP7-F1
#
_cell.length_a   1.000
_cell.length_b   1.000
_cell.length_c   1.000
_cell.angle_alpha   90.00
_cell.angle_beta   90.00
_cell.angle_gamma   90.00
#
_symmetry.space_group_name_H-M   'P 1'
#
loop_
_entity.id
_entity.type
_entity.pdbx_description
1 polymer ?
#
loop_
_entity_poly.entity_id
_entity_poly.type
_entity_poly.pdbx_seq_one_letter_code
_entity_poly.pdbx_strand_id
1 'polypeptide(L)'
;MPFLPVNREEAGGDVDFVYVCGDAYVDHPSFGASIISRVLEAEGFSVGMLCQPDYHDCEDFKKFGRPRLGFLVSAGNIDSMVAHYTAAKKRRSQDYYSP
;
A
#
# COMPACT_ATOMS: atom_id res chain seq x y z
N MET A 1 8.42 5.37 15.48
CA MET A 1 8.47 6.20 14.26
C MET A 1 7.05 6.59 13.89
N PRO A 2 6.82 7.78 13.31
CA PRO A 2 5.50 8.12 12.77
C PRO A 2 5.11 7.18 11.63
N PHE A 3 3.81 7.05 11.36
CA PHE A 3 3.30 6.33 10.19
C PHE A 3 3.79 6.98 8.89
N LEU A 4 3.86 6.18 7.83
CA LEU A 4 4.09 6.70 6.48
C LEU A 4 2.89 7.55 6.03
N PRO A 5 3.12 8.62 5.24
CA PRO A 5 2.06 9.48 4.77
C PRO A 5 1.11 8.73 3.85
N VAL A 6 -0.20 8.87 4.10
CA VAL A 6 -1.27 8.29 3.26
C VAL A 6 -1.92 9.32 2.33
N ASN A 7 -1.45 10.57 2.39
CA ASN A 7 -1.85 11.65 1.49
C ASN A 7 -0.71 12.67 1.32
N ARG A 8 -0.87 13.61 0.39
CA ARG A 8 0.15 14.61 0.06
C ARG A 8 0.37 15.65 1.17
N GLU A 9 -0.64 15.94 1.97
CA GLU A 9 -0.53 16.89 3.09
C GLU A 9 0.41 16.34 4.17
N GLU A 10 0.25 15.06 4.51
CA GLU A 10 1.13 14.34 5.44
C GLU A 10 2.55 14.18 4.90
N ALA A 11 2.71 14.02 3.58
CA ALA A 11 4.02 13.91 2.95
C ALA A 11 4.84 15.21 3.00
N GLY A 12 4.19 16.36 3.18
CA GLY A 12 4.85 17.67 3.24
C GLY A 12 5.51 18.12 1.93
N GLY A 13 5.30 17.39 0.82
CA GLY A 13 5.94 17.63 -0.47
C GLY A 13 5.75 16.50 -1.47
N ASP A 14 6.51 16.56 -2.56
CA ASP A 14 6.57 15.48 -3.56
C ASP A 14 7.37 14.30 -3.00
N VAL A 15 6.86 13.08 -3.23
CA VAL A 15 7.51 11.84 -2.77
C VAL A 15 8.40 11.23 -3.85
N ASP A 16 9.41 10.47 -3.44
CA ASP A 16 10.26 9.71 -4.36
C ASP A 16 9.51 8.51 -4.92
N PHE A 17 8.80 7.80 -4.03
CA PHE A 17 7.99 6.64 -4.38
C PHE A 17 6.55 6.78 -3.90
N VAL A 18 5.61 6.34 -4.73
CA VAL A 18 4.24 6.01 -4.29
C VAL A 18 4.12 4.49 -4.25
N TYR A 19 3.86 3.94 -3.07
CA TYR A 19 3.63 2.52 -2.88
C TYR A 19 2.14 2.22 -2.94
N VAL A 20 1.72 1.57 -4.02
CA VAL A 20 0.36 1.10 -4.24
C VAL A 20 0.19 -0.30 -3.66
N CYS A 21 -0.77 -0.46 -2.75
CA CYS A 21 -1.05 -1.72 -2.07
C CYS A 21 -2.53 -2.09 -2.19
N GLY A 22 -2.82 -3.35 -2.55
CA GLY A 22 -4.19 -3.89 -2.62
C GLY A 22 -4.84 -4.19 -1.26
N ASP A 23 -4.07 -4.17 -0.17
CA ASP A 23 -4.54 -4.29 1.21
C ASP A 23 -4.46 -2.96 1.96
N ALA A 24 -5.14 -2.87 3.11
CA ALA A 24 -4.94 -1.78 4.06
C ALA A 24 -3.48 -1.66 4.52
N TYR A 25 -3.01 -0.43 4.72
CA TYR A 25 -1.66 -0.20 5.25
C TYR A 25 -1.62 -0.57 6.74
N VAL A 26 -0.79 -1.55 7.07
CA VAL A 26 -0.44 -1.91 8.44
C VAL A 26 1.06 -1.90 8.53
N ASP A 27 1.61 -1.07 9.41
CA ASP A 27 3.05 -0.97 9.61
C ASP A 27 3.55 -2.10 10.53
N HIS A 28 3.72 -3.30 9.96
CA HIS A 28 4.11 -4.49 10.70
C HIS A 28 5.30 -5.18 10.04
N PRO A 29 6.33 -5.60 10.81
CA PRO A 29 7.56 -6.18 10.26
C PRO A 29 7.38 -7.54 9.56
N SER A 30 6.20 -8.15 9.64
CA SER A 30 5.86 -9.35 8.86
C SER A 30 5.31 -9.04 7.46
N PHE A 31 5.09 -7.77 7.12
CA PHE A 31 4.48 -7.34 5.88
C PHE A 31 5.53 -6.76 4.93
N GLY A 32 5.54 -7.24 3.70
CA GLY A 32 6.55 -6.87 2.70
C GLY A 32 6.50 -5.38 2.37
N ALA A 33 5.30 -4.80 2.28
CA ALA A 33 5.12 -3.38 2.07
C ALA A 33 5.80 -2.55 3.17
N SER A 34 5.61 -2.89 4.44
CA SER A 34 6.23 -2.19 5.57
C SER A 34 7.76 -2.31 5.53
N ILE A 35 8.30 -3.51 5.28
CA ILE A 35 9.75 -3.71 5.18
C ILE A 35 10.34 -2.86 4.05
N ILE A 36 9.78 -2.95 2.84
CA ILE A 36 10.28 -2.22 1.68
C ILE A 36 10.26 -0.72 1.93
N SER A 37 9.12 -0.18 2.38
CA SER A 37 8.97 1.25 2.59
C SER A 37 9.88 1.79 3.70
N ARG A 38 10.05 1.03 4.80
CA ARG A 38 10.94 1.43 5.90
C ARG A 38 12.42 1.34 5.53
N VAL A 39 12.81 0.37 4.69
CA VAL A 39 14.18 0.32 4.13
C VAL A 39 14.43 1.53 3.24
N LEU A 40 13.48 1.90 2.36
CA LEU A 40 13.61 3.10 1.52
C LEU A 40 13.74 4.38 2.34
N GLU A 41 12.93 4.54 3.40
CA GLU A 41 13.07 5.68 4.32
C GLU A 41 14.42 5.71 5.04
N ALA A 42 14.93 4.55 5.46
CA ALA A 42 16.24 4.46 6.11
C ALA A 42 17.40 4.86 5.16
N GLU A 43 17.23 4.66 3.86
CA GLU A 43 18.14 5.12 2.80
C GLU A 43 17.89 6.59 2.37
N GLY A 44 16.96 7.28 3.03
CA GLY A 44 16.68 8.72 2.82
C GLY A 44 15.66 9.03 1.72
N PHE A 45 14.93 8.03 1.22
CA PHE A 45 13.86 8.24 0.24
C PHE A 45 12.52 8.51 0.92
N SER A 46 11.70 9.34 0.29
CA SER A 46 10.33 9.60 0.71
C SER A 46 9.35 8.63 0.06
N VAL A 47 8.44 8.05 0.85
CA VAL A 47 7.45 7.06 0.40
C VAL A 47 6.05 7.46 0.83
N GLY A 48 5.12 7.56 -0.13
CA GLY A 48 3.69 7.72 0.12
C GLY A 48 2.93 6.40 -0.04
N MET A 49 2.07 6.05 0.92
CA MET A 49 1.27 4.82 0.87
C MET A 49 -0.10 5.09 0.23
N LEU A 50 -0.38 4.41 -0.89
CA LEU A 50 -1.68 4.42 -1.56
C LEU A 50 -2.32 3.04 -1.44
N CYS A 51 -3.16 2.86 -0.43
CA CYS A 51 -3.84 1.60 -0.15
C CYS A 51 -5.24 1.55 -0.75
N GLN A 52 -5.59 0.41 -1.34
CA GLN A 52 -6.89 0.11 -1.92
C GLN A 52 -7.42 1.24 -2.81
N PRO A 53 -6.62 1.75 -3.78
CA PRO A 53 -7.12 2.79 -4.67
C PRO A 53 -8.29 2.26 -5.51
N ASP A 54 -9.24 3.13 -5.82
CA ASP A 54 -10.21 2.82 -6.86
C ASP A 54 -9.47 2.62 -8.19
N TYR A 55 -9.65 1.45 -8.82
CA TYR A 55 -9.00 1.08 -10.07
C TYR A 55 -9.88 1.36 -11.30
N HIS A 56 -11.12 1.81 -11.12
CA HIS A 56 -12.02 2.13 -12.22
C HIS A 56 -11.67 3.46 -12.91
N ASP A 57 -10.90 4.33 -12.22
CA ASP A 57 -10.35 5.55 -12.78
C ASP A 57 -8.92 5.82 -12.28
N CYS A 58 -8.38 6.98 -12.67
CA CYS A 58 -7.01 7.38 -12.36
C CYS A 58 -6.91 8.42 -11.23
N GLU A 59 -8.01 8.84 -10.61
CA GLU A 59 -8.00 9.96 -9.65
C GLU A 59 -7.23 9.60 -8.38
N ASP A 60 -7.40 8.37 -7.89
CA ASP A 60 -6.69 7.89 -6.72
C ASP A 60 -5.17 7.83 -6.93
N PHE A 61 -4.74 7.45 -8.13
CA PHE A 61 -3.33 7.41 -8.50
C PHE A 61 -2.69 8.80 -8.63
N LYS A 62 -3.49 9.88 -8.67
CA LYS A 62 -3.02 11.26 -8.72
C LYS A 62 -2.89 11.92 -7.35
N LYS A 63 -3.37 11.29 -6.27
CA LYS A 63 -3.40 11.86 -4.90
C LYS A 63 -2.05 12.40 -4.43
N PHE A 64 -0.95 11.72 -4.77
CA PHE A 64 0.42 12.14 -4.42
C PHE A 64 1.12 12.99 -5.49
N GLY A 65 0.47 13.27 -6.62
CA GLY A 65 1.12 13.90 -7.77
C GLY A 65 2.10 12.94 -8.47
N ARG A 66 3.07 13.50 -9.20
CA ARG A 66 4.08 12.72 -9.91
C ARG A 66 5.23 12.37 -8.95
N PRO A 67 5.46 11.08 -8.63
CA PRO A 67 6.63 10.70 -7.84
C PRO A 67 7.93 11.03 -8.57
N ARG A 68 8.98 11.32 -7.81
CA ARG A 68 10.30 11.68 -8.38
C ARG A 68 10.99 10.48 -9.04
N LEU A 69 10.80 9.28 -8.49
CA LEU A 69 11.46 8.05 -8.97
C LEU A 69 10.48 7.05 -9.55
N GLY A 70 9.34 6.78 -8.90
CA GLY A 70 8.33 5.91 -9.51
C GLY A 70 7.23 5.38 -8.59
N PHE A 71 6.43 4.48 -9.15
CA PHE A 71 5.40 3.74 -8.42
C PHE A 71 5.87 2.32 -8.11
N LEU A 72 5.62 1.86 -6.89
CA LEU A 72 5.80 0.46 -6.48
C LEU A 72 4.41 -0.14 -6.34
N VAL A 73 4.13 -1.27 -6.98
CA VAL A 73 2.76 -1.84 -7.01
C VAL A 73 2.80 -3.26 -6.48
N SER A 74 1.96 -3.54 -5.47
CA SER A 74 1.78 -4.86 -4.89
C SER A 74 0.29 -5.17 -4.70
N ALA A 75 -0.08 -6.43 -4.88
CA ALA A 75 -1.44 -6.90 -4.63
C ALA A 75 -1.81 -6.92 -3.14
N GLY A 76 -0.84 -6.77 -2.23
CA GLY A 76 -1.05 -6.86 -0.79
C GLY A 76 -0.20 -7.97 -0.14
N ASN A 77 -0.47 -8.25 1.13
CA ASN A 77 0.18 -9.31 1.90
C ASN A 77 -0.50 -10.67 1.72
N ILE A 78 -1.79 -10.68 1.36
CA ILE A 78 -2.56 -11.91 1.22
C ILE A 78 -2.91 -12.16 -0.24
N ASP A 79 -2.65 -13.39 -0.66
CA ASP A 79 -3.11 -13.88 -1.95
C ASP A 79 -4.65 -13.88 -2.01
N SER A 80 -5.19 -13.34 -3.09
CA SER A 80 -6.65 -13.21 -3.28
C SER A 80 -7.42 -14.54 -3.18
N MET A 81 -6.81 -15.68 -3.51
CA MET A 81 -7.46 -16.97 -3.29
C MET A 81 -7.55 -17.31 -1.80
N VAL A 82 -6.53 -16.97 -1.01
CA VAL A 82 -6.54 -17.18 0.45
C VAL A 82 -7.45 -16.19 1.16
N ALA A 83 -7.58 -14.96 0.63
CA ALA A 83 -8.53 -13.98 1.13
C ALA A 83 -9.98 -14.45 0.92
N HIS A 84 -10.31 -14.84 -0.31
CA HIS A 84 -11.69 -15.18 -0.67
C HIS A 84 -12.08 -16.63 -0.41
N TYR A 85 -11.14 -17.56 -0.24
CA TYR A 85 -11.43 -18.99 -0.13
C TYR A 85 -10.70 -19.66 1.04
N THR A 86 -11.36 -20.64 1.66
CA THR A 86 -10.72 -21.54 2.62
C THR A 86 -9.79 -22.52 1.91
N ALA A 87 -8.93 -23.22 2.66
CA ALA A 87 -8.09 -24.31 2.10
C ALA A 87 -8.91 -25.40 1.37
N ALA A 88 -10.20 -25.55 1.71
CA ALA A 88 -11.14 -26.44 1.03
C ALA A 88 -11.88 -25.78 -0.17
N LYS A 89 -11.40 -24.63 -0.67
CA LYS A 89 -12.00 -23.83 -1.77
C LYS A 89 -13.43 -23.35 -1.53
N LYS A 90 -13.88 -23.24 -0.28
CA LYS A 90 -15.18 -22.60 0.03
C LYS A 90 -14.99 -21.09 0.16
N ARG A 91 -15.89 -20.30 -0.43
CA ARG A 91 -15.85 -18.84 -0.33
C ARG A 91 -15.99 -18.41 1.14
N ARG A 92 -15.08 -17.59 1.65
CA ARG A 92 -15.14 -17.03 3.02
C ARG A 92 -16.22 -15.95 3.09
N SER A 93 -16.93 -15.90 4.21
CA SER A 93 -18.02 -14.94 4.46
C SER A 93 -17.53 -13.60 5.02
N GLN A 94 -16.29 -13.50 5.49
CA GLN A 94 -15.66 -12.29 6.00
C GLN A 94 -14.30 -12.11 5.35
N ASP A 95 -14.04 -10.90 4.86
CA ASP A 95 -12.72 -10.42 4.48
C ASP A 95 -12.11 -9.73 5.71
N TYR A 96 -10.97 -10.24 6.19
CA TYR A 96 -10.32 -9.73 7.41
C TYR A 96 -9.43 -8.50 7.14
N TYR A 97 -9.17 -8.18 5.87
CA TYR A 97 -8.15 -7.20 5.48
C TYR A 97 -8.70 -6.05 4.62
N SER A 98 -9.99 -6.12 4.25
CA SER A 98 -10.77 -4.99 3.74
C SER A 98 -11.66 -4.43 4.86
N PRO A 99 -11.60 -3.13 5.18
CA PRO A 99 -12.50 -2.48 6.14
C PRO A 99 -13.96 -2.38 5.64
#